data_AF-K6E3I8-F1
#
_entry.id   AF-K6E3I8-F1
#
_cell.length_a   1.000
_cell.length_b   1.000
_cell.length_c   1.000
_cell.angle_alpha   90.00
_cell.angle_beta   90.00
_cell.angle_gamma   90.00
#
_symmetry.space_group_name_H-M   'P 1'
#
loop_
_entity.id
_entity.type
_entity.pdbx_description
1 polymer ?
#
loop_
_entity_poly.entity_id
_entity_poly.type
_entity_poly.pdbx_seq_one_letter_code
_entity_poly.pdbx_strand_id
1 'polypeptide(L)'
;MTIQESIQSVEKSLDQIIETVEGLSEEIIRKNPVPEEWSIMQIICHVEEALPYWLAEIDNIKAAPGTEWGRHFTHGGRLAAVDAAETRTVSDVLAKLKEIKPFVSEKLAELDEATLAVESPSRNPNFGTKPISFIVDHLIVEHASKHFGQIQRNLSKLQ
;
A
#
# COMPACT_ATOMS: atom_id res chain seq x y z
N MET A 1 -11.70 -5.36 11.88
CA MET A 1 -12.47 -4.12 11.64
C MET A 1 -13.68 -4.47 10.79
N THR A 2 -14.70 -3.62 10.73
CA THR A 2 -15.69 -3.68 9.65
C THR A 2 -15.06 -3.23 8.32
N ILE A 3 -15.67 -3.57 7.19
CA ILE A 3 -15.23 -3.06 5.88
C ILE A 3 -15.27 -1.53 5.84
N GLN A 4 -16.31 -0.92 6.41
CA GLN A 4 -16.43 0.54 6.45
C GLN A 4 -15.29 1.20 7.23
N GLU A 5 -14.91 0.63 8.38
CA GLU A 5 -13.76 1.09 9.16
C GLU A 5 -12.44 0.90 8.39
N SER A 6 -12.30 -0.21 7.66
CA SER A 6 -11.13 -0.50 6.83
C SER A 6 -10.96 0.53 5.72
N ILE A 7 -12.06 0.84 5.01
CA ILE A 7 -12.11 1.88 3.97
C ILE A 7 -11.70 3.23 4.55
N GLN A 8 -12.34 3.67 5.64
CA GLN A 8 -12.03 4.95 6.28
C GLN A 8 -10.57 5.06 6.72
N SER A 9 -10.00 3.96 7.24
CA SER A 9 -8.61 3.93 7.69
C SER A 9 -7.62 4.09 6.55
N VAL A 10 -7.86 3.42 5.41
CA VAL A 10 -7.00 3.55 4.22
C VAL A 10 -7.15 4.91 3.57
N GLU A 11 -8.39 5.39 3.39
CA GLU A 11 -8.66 6.73 2.84
C GLU A 11 -7.97 7.81 3.65
N LYS A 12 -8.08 7.74 4.98
CA LYS A 12 -7.40 8.66 5.89
C LYS A 12 -5.88 8.59 5.70
N SER A 13 -5.31 7.40 5.62
CA SER A 13 -3.86 7.25 5.43
C SER A 13 -3.41 7.85 4.09
N LEU A 14 -4.17 7.62 3.01
CA LEU A 14 -3.89 8.19 1.69
C LEU A 14 -4.02 9.71 1.67
N ASP A 15 -5.08 10.27 2.27
CA ASP A 15 -5.25 11.72 2.38
C ASP A 15 -4.09 12.36 3.14
N GLN A 16 -3.69 11.77 4.27
CA GLN A 16 -2.57 12.26 5.06
C GLN A 16 -1.23 12.19 4.30
N ILE A 17 -1.00 11.13 3.52
CA ILE A 17 0.17 11.02 2.65
C ILE A 17 0.15 12.12 1.59
N ILE A 18 -0.97 12.27 0.87
CA ILE A 18 -1.11 13.25 -0.21
C ILE A 18 -0.92 14.68 0.32
N GLU A 19 -1.64 15.05 1.38
CA GLU A 19 -1.56 16.39 2.00
C GLU A 19 -0.14 16.69 2.49
N THR A 20 0.51 15.71 3.14
CA THR A 20 1.89 15.87 3.59
C THR A 20 2.82 16.13 2.41
N VAL A 21 2.73 15.34 1.34
CA VAL A 21 3.66 15.44 0.20
C VAL A 21 3.42 16.70 -0.61
N GLU A 22 2.17 17.13 -0.78
CA GLU A 22 1.82 18.39 -1.46
C GLU A 22 2.41 19.62 -0.75
N GLY A 23 2.62 19.55 0.56
CA GLY A 23 3.22 20.61 1.36
C GLY A 23 4.76 20.67 1.35
N LEU A 24 5.44 19.75 0.66
CA LEU A 24 6.90 19.63 0.70
C LEU A 24 7.57 20.10 -0.60
N SER A 25 8.83 20.54 -0.50
CA SER A 25 9.66 20.76 -1.68
C SER A 25 10.11 19.43 -2.28
N GLU A 26 10.36 19.41 -3.59
CA GLU A 26 10.87 18.21 -4.27
C GLU A 26 12.22 17.75 -3.72
N GLU A 27 13.06 18.68 -3.26
CA GLU A 27 14.30 18.37 -2.56
C GLU A 27 14.06 17.49 -1.33
N ILE A 28 13.10 17.86 -0.46
CA ILE A 28 12.77 17.08 0.73
C ILE A 28 12.17 15.73 0.34
N ILE A 29 11.29 15.70 -0.65
CA ILE A 29 10.61 14.47 -1.10
C ILE A 29 11.60 13.43 -1.59
N ARG A 30 12.64 13.87 -2.32
CA ARG A 30 13.65 12.98 -2.92
C ARG A 30 14.81 12.65 -2.00
N LYS A 31 14.98 13.36 -0.88
CA LYS A 31 16.08 13.15 0.03
C LYS A 31 15.86 11.89 0.89
N ASN A 32 16.81 10.96 0.82
CA ASN A 32 16.88 9.87 1.78
C ASN A 32 17.28 10.42 3.16
N PRO A 33 16.60 10.04 4.25
CA PRO A 33 16.99 10.49 5.60
C PRO A 33 18.37 9.95 6.01
N VAL A 34 18.68 8.71 5.60
CA VAL A 34 20.00 8.06 5.66
C VAL A 34 20.15 7.15 4.42
N PRO A 35 21.36 6.76 3.99
CA PRO A 35 21.58 6.04 2.73
C PRO A 35 20.77 4.75 2.56
N GLU A 36 20.51 4.02 3.64
CA GLU A 36 19.83 2.72 3.62
C GLU A 36 18.30 2.82 3.74
N GLU A 37 17.77 4.01 4.02
CA GLU A 37 16.34 4.23 4.19
C GLU A 37 15.72 4.88 2.95
N TRP A 38 14.49 4.49 2.63
CA TRP A 38 13.76 5.05 1.49
C TRP A 38 13.47 6.53 1.66
N SER A 39 13.58 7.29 0.57
CA SER A 39 13.05 8.65 0.46
C SER A 39 11.52 8.65 0.48
N ILE A 40 10.92 9.83 0.66
CA ILE A 40 9.46 9.98 0.58
C ILE A 40 8.96 9.59 -0.83
N MET A 41 9.71 9.95 -1.88
CA MET A 41 9.42 9.56 -3.26
C MET A 41 9.33 8.03 -3.42
N GLN A 42 10.29 7.29 -2.88
CA GLN A 42 10.29 5.83 -2.91
C GLN A 42 9.10 5.23 -2.15
N ILE A 43 8.73 5.83 -1.01
CA ILE A 43 7.58 5.38 -0.22
C ILE A 43 6.28 5.57 -1.01
N ILE A 44 6.05 6.74 -1.63
CA ILE A 44 4.80 6.99 -2.36
C ILE A 44 4.68 6.15 -3.63
N CYS A 45 5.77 5.88 -4.35
CA CYS A 45 5.77 4.91 -5.45
C CYS A 45 5.45 3.50 -4.97
N HIS A 46 5.96 3.09 -3.80
CA HIS A 46 5.62 1.79 -3.25
C HIS A 46 4.14 1.68 -2.86
N VAL A 47 3.58 2.72 -2.21
CA VAL A 47 2.16 2.74 -1.84
C VAL A 47 1.26 2.72 -3.08
N GLU A 48 1.61 3.50 -4.11
CA GLU A 48 0.93 3.49 -5.42
C GLU A 48 0.84 2.08 -6.00
N GLU A 49 1.93 1.32 -5.93
CA GLU A 49 2.01 -0.02 -6.49
C GLU A 49 1.36 -1.09 -5.59
N ALA A 50 1.54 -1.00 -4.28
CA ALA A 50 1.17 -2.06 -3.35
C ALA A 50 -0.34 -2.21 -3.18
N LEU A 51 -1.09 -1.11 -3.11
CA LEU A 51 -2.53 -1.18 -2.85
C LEU A 51 -3.29 -1.88 -3.99
N PRO A 52 -3.10 -1.51 -5.28
CA PRO A 52 -3.73 -2.24 -6.38
C PRO A 52 -3.29 -3.70 -6.45
N TYR A 53 -2.02 -3.99 -6.16
CA TYR A 53 -1.52 -5.36 -6.14
C TYR A 53 -2.29 -6.25 -5.13
N TRP A 54 -2.47 -5.79 -3.89
CA TRP A 54 -3.17 -6.57 -2.87
C TRP A 54 -4.66 -6.73 -3.16
N LEU A 55 -5.30 -5.72 -3.77
CA LEU A 55 -6.68 -5.84 -4.24
C LEU A 55 -6.83 -6.88 -5.35
N ALA A 56 -5.86 -6.95 -6.28
CA ALA A 56 -5.85 -7.98 -7.31
C ALA A 56 -5.69 -9.39 -6.71
N GLU A 57 -4.89 -9.54 -5.65
CA GLU A 57 -4.78 -10.83 -4.94
C GLU A 57 -6.10 -11.26 -4.29
N ILE A 58 -6.88 -10.32 -3.77
CA ILE A 58 -8.23 -10.59 -3.25
C ILE A 58 -9.14 -11.09 -4.38
N ASP A 59 -9.12 -10.43 -5.55
CA ASP A 59 -9.89 -10.87 -6.71
C ASP A 59 -9.45 -12.25 -7.22
N ASN A 60 -8.15 -12.57 -7.18
CA ASN A 60 -7.61 -13.88 -7.54
C ASN A 60 -8.16 -14.97 -6.60
N ILE A 61 -8.16 -14.73 -5.29
CA ILE A 61 -8.71 -15.67 -4.30
C ILE A 61 -10.22 -15.85 -4.49
N LYS A 62 -10.96 -14.76 -4.77
CA LYS A 62 -12.41 -14.82 -5.07
C LYS A 62 -12.69 -15.69 -6.30
N ALA A 63 -11.87 -15.57 -7.34
CA ALA A 63 -12.03 -16.34 -8.57
C ALA A 63 -11.60 -17.81 -8.44
N ALA A 64 -10.59 -18.08 -7.61
CA ALA A 64 -10.05 -19.42 -7.40
C ALA A 64 -9.62 -19.66 -5.94
N PRO A 65 -10.57 -19.95 -5.03
CA PRO A 65 -10.25 -20.20 -3.63
C PRO A 65 -9.23 -21.33 -3.46
N GLY A 66 -8.24 -21.12 -2.60
CA GLY A 66 -7.17 -22.08 -2.31
C GLY A 66 -5.91 -21.89 -3.14
N THR A 67 -5.88 -20.97 -4.11
CA THR A 67 -4.64 -20.61 -4.82
C THR A 67 -3.70 -19.79 -3.94
N GLU A 68 -2.38 -19.95 -4.15
CA GLU A 68 -1.39 -19.17 -3.41
C GLU A 68 -1.43 -17.68 -3.76
N TRP A 69 -1.48 -16.83 -2.72
CA TRP A 69 -1.46 -15.38 -2.85
C TRP A 69 -0.20 -14.74 -2.26
N GLY A 70 0.05 -13.51 -2.66
CA GLY A 70 1.09 -12.62 -2.16
C GLY A 70 2.44 -12.81 -2.81
N ARG A 71 3.44 -12.17 -2.21
CA ARG A 71 4.79 -12.04 -2.76
C ARG A 71 5.82 -11.84 -1.67
N HIS A 72 7.09 -12.07 -2.01
CA HIS A 72 8.23 -11.75 -1.15
C HIS A 72 8.67 -10.29 -1.30
N PHE A 73 9.45 -9.75 -0.36
CA PHE A 73 9.95 -8.37 -0.44
C PHE A 73 10.92 -8.14 -1.61
N THR A 74 11.47 -9.23 -2.17
CA THR A 74 12.35 -9.24 -3.35
C THR A 74 11.57 -9.37 -4.67
N HIS A 75 10.24 -9.32 -4.65
CA HIS A 75 9.44 -9.44 -5.86
C HIS A 75 9.73 -8.28 -6.83
N GLY A 76 9.95 -8.62 -8.10
CA GLY A 76 10.40 -7.67 -9.13
C GLY A 76 9.50 -6.45 -9.28
N GLY A 77 8.18 -6.61 -9.24
CA GLY A 77 7.23 -5.48 -9.33
C GLY A 77 7.37 -4.47 -8.19
N ARG A 78 7.60 -4.95 -6.96
CA ARG A 78 7.83 -4.10 -5.78
C ARG A 78 9.15 -3.33 -5.93
N LEU A 79 10.22 -4.02 -6.30
CA LEU A 79 11.54 -3.41 -6.48
C LEU A 79 11.51 -2.38 -7.61
N ALA A 80 10.90 -2.73 -8.74
CA ALA A 80 10.76 -1.83 -9.89
C ALA A 80 10.00 -0.53 -9.54
N ALA A 81 8.96 -0.59 -8.69
CA ALA A 81 8.25 0.61 -8.26
C ALA A 81 9.13 1.53 -7.41
N VAL A 82 9.95 0.97 -6.53
CA VAL A 82 10.91 1.74 -5.71
C VAL A 82 12.03 2.31 -6.57
N ASP A 83 12.57 1.53 -7.50
CA ASP A 83 13.65 1.94 -8.41
C ASP A 83 13.17 3.02 -9.40
N ALA A 84 11.90 2.97 -9.83
CA ALA A 84 11.32 3.96 -10.73
C ALA A 84 11.21 5.36 -10.12
N ALA A 85 11.29 5.50 -8.78
CA ALA A 85 11.14 6.76 -8.06
C ALA A 85 12.07 7.88 -8.57
N GLU A 86 13.27 7.53 -9.06
CA GLU A 86 14.22 8.50 -9.63
C GLU A 86 13.72 9.13 -10.93
N THR A 87 12.89 8.42 -11.70
CA THR A 87 12.45 8.82 -13.04
C THR A 87 11.01 9.34 -13.08
N ARG A 88 10.20 9.06 -12.05
CA ARG A 88 8.83 9.55 -11.92
C ARG A 88 8.81 11.00 -11.40
N THR A 89 7.78 11.75 -11.78
CA THR A 89 7.51 13.07 -11.21
C THR A 89 6.63 12.95 -9.96
N VAL A 90 6.81 13.87 -9.00
CA VAL A 90 5.98 13.90 -7.78
C VAL A 90 4.49 14.07 -8.14
N SER A 91 4.18 14.94 -9.10
CA SER A 91 2.80 15.24 -9.51
C SER A 91 2.08 14.05 -10.13
N ASP A 92 2.77 13.23 -10.93
CA ASP A 92 2.24 11.99 -11.49
C ASP A 92 1.85 11.01 -10.38
N VAL A 93 2.79 10.71 -9.48
CA VAL A 93 2.54 9.75 -8.39
C VAL A 93 1.41 10.25 -7.47
N LEU A 94 1.36 11.55 -7.17
CA LEU A 94 0.25 12.13 -6.40
C LEU A 94 -1.10 12.01 -7.13
N ALA A 95 -1.14 12.24 -8.45
CA ALA A 95 -2.35 12.05 -9.24
C ALA A 95 -2.80 10.58 -9.18
N LYS A 96 -1.87 9.63 -9.28
CA LYS A 96 -2.17 8.19 -9.14
C LYS A 96 -2.64 7.80 -7.76
N LEU A 97 -2.07 8.34 -6.69
CA LEU A 97 -2.57 8.10 -5.33
C LEU A 97 -4.01 8.64 -5.14
N LYS A 98 -4.34 9.78 -5.75
CA LYS A 98 -5.71 10.33 -5.75
C LYS A 98 -6.69 9.43 -6.51
N GLU A 99 -6.26 8.78 -7.60
CA GLU A 99 -7.06 7.78 -8.32
C GLU A 99 -7.22 6.47 -7.55
N ILE A 100 -6.18 6.05 -6.81
CA ILE A 100 -6.18 4.81 -6.02
C ILE A 100 -7.16 4.90 -4.85
N LYS A 101 -7.34 6.07 -4.24
CA LYS A 101 -8.25 6.25 -3.10
C LYS A 101 -9.68 5.75 -3.39
N PRO A 102 -10.43 6.28 -4.37
CA PRO A 102 -11.77 5.78 -4.69
C PRO A 102 -11.74 4.32 -5.18
N PHE A 103 -10.71 3.91 -5.91
CA PHE A 103 -10.57 2.52 -6.36
C PHE A 103 -10.48 1.52 -5.19
N VAL A 104 -9.72 1.83 -4.14
CA VAL A 104 -9.63 0.98 -2.94
C VAL A 104 -10.99 0.90 -2.25
N SER A 105 -11.67 2.03 -2.08
CA SER A 105 -12.98 2.09 -1.44
C SER A 105 -14.03 1.27 -2.19
N GLU A 106 -14.07 1.38 -3.52
CA GLU A 106 -14.96 0.59 -4.38
C GLU A 106 -14.69 -0.91 -4.23
N LYS A 107 -13.42 -1.34 -4.34
CA LYS A 107 -13.05 -2.76 -4.27
C LYS A 107 -13.30 -3.38 -2.90
N LEU A 108 -13.05 -2.64 -1.82
CA LEU A 108 -13.31 -3.14 -0.46
C LEU A 108 -14.81 -3.22 -0.16
N ALA A 109 -15.62 -2.30 -0.71
CA ALA A 109 -17.08 -2.30 -0.53
C ALA A 109 -17.78 -3.52 -1.17
N GLU A 110 -17.12 -4.20 -2.11
CA GLU A 110 -17.61 -5.46 -2.70
C GLU A 110 -17.51 -6.67 -1.75
N LEU A 111 -16.79 -6.56 -0.64
CA LEU A 111 -16.49 -7.68 0.24
C LEU A 111 -17.56 -7.84 1.33
N ASP A 112 -18.16 -9.02 1.39
CA ASP A 112 -19.03 -9.44 2.48
C ASP A 112 -18.31 -10.36 3.49
N GLU A 113 -18.98 -10.69 4.59
CA GLU A 113 -18.40 -11.55 5.63
C GLU A 113 -18.00 -12.94 5.10
N ALA A 114 -18.78 -13.49 4.16
CA ALA A 114 -18.48 -14.78 3.56
C ALA A 114 -17.19 -14.73 2.73
N THR A 115 -17.04 -13.68 1.92
CA THR A 115 -15.83 -13.44 1.13
C THR A 115 -14.62 -13.21 2.03
N LEU A 116 -14.76 -12.40 3.07
CA LEU A 116 -13.68 -12.11 4.02
C LEU A 116 -13.17 -13.36 4.73
N ALA A 117 -14.04 -14.36 4.96
CA ALA A 117 -13.71 -15.62 5.60
C ALA A 117 -13.02 -16.63 4.67
N VAL A 118 -12.96 -16.39 3.35
CA VAL A 118 -12.30 -17.31 2.40
C VAL A 118 -10.80 -17.37 2.71
N GLU A 119 -10.31 -18.58 2.99
CA GLU A 119 -8.91 -18.83 3.26
C GLU A 119 -8.14 -19.25 2.01
N SER A 120 -6.88 -18.84 1.94
CA SER A 120 -5.94 -19.30 0.91
C SER A 120 -4.50 -19.26 1.42
N PRO A 121 -3.60 -20.12 0.91
CA PRO A 121 -2.21 -20.16 1.33
C PRO A 121 -1.44 -18.93 0.88
N SER A 122 -0.59 -18.37 1.73
CA SER A 122 0.35 -17.31 1.34
C SER A 122 1.64 -17.89 0.78
N ARG A 123 2.18 -17.24 -0.26
CA ARG A 123 3.57 -17.47 -0.70
C ARG A 123 4.60 -17.04 0.34
N ASN A 124 4.23 -16.20 1.30
CA ASN A 124 5.09 -15.85 2.41
C ASN A 124 5.00 -16.95 3.49
N PRO A 125 6.10 -17.69 3.76
CA PRO A 125 6.07 -18.81 4.70
C PRO A 125 5.74 -18.37 6.14
N ASN A 126 5.92 -17.09 6.48
CA ASN A 126 5.60 -16.57 7.80
C ASN A 126 4.10 -16.37 8.03
N PHE A 127 3.28 -16.33 6.97
CA PHE A 127 1.84 -16.13 7.09
C PHE A 127 1.05 -17.43 7.07
N GLY A 128 1.50 -18.42 6.29
CA GLY A 128 0.76 -19.67 6.08
C GLY A 128 -0.58 -19.43 5.40
N THR A 129 -1.59 -20.25 5.71
CA THR A 129 -2.97 -20.04 5.26
C THR A 129 -3.63 -18.93 6.08
N LYS A 130 -4.25 -17.96 5.39
CA LYS A 130 -5.00 -16.87 6.01
C LYS A 130 -6.28 -16.55 5.25
N PRO A 131 -7.27 -15.97 5.95
CA PRO A 131 -8.48 -15.42 5.33
C PRO A 131 -8.20 -14.13 4.55
N ILE A 132 -9.08 -13.76 3.61
CA ILE A 132 -9.03 -12.47 2.90
C ILE A 132 -9.01 -11.29 3.89
N SER A 133 -9.71 -11.38 5.02
CA SER A 133 -9.66 -10.36 6.07
C SER A 133 -8.25 -10.04 6.57
N PHE A 134 -7.34 -11.01 6.56
CA PHE A 134 -5.94 -10.78 6.91
C PHE A 134 -5.23 -9.86 5.90
N ILE A 135 -5.53 -10.03 4.60
CA ILE A 135 -4.97 -9.19 3.54
C ILE A 135 -5.48 -7.76 3.69
N VAL A 136 -6.78 -7.60 3.93
CA VAL A 136 -7.41 -6.28 4.16
C VAL A 136 -6.78 -5.59 5.36
N ASP A 137 -6.76 -6.25 6.53
CA ASP A 137 -6.31 -5.62 7.77
C ASP A 137 -4.79 -5.33 7.73
N HIS A 138 -3.95 -6.27 7.31
CA HIS A 138 -2.50 -6.13 7.47
C HIS A 138 -1.77 -5.61 6.24
N LEU A 139 -2.24 -5.97 5.03
CA LEU A 139 -1.52 -5.69 3.78
C LEU A 139 -2.08 -4.48 3.04
N ILE A 140 -3.29 -4.05 3.40
CA ILE A 140 -3.91 -2.82 2.88
C ILE A 140 -3.96 -1.76 3.99
N VAL A 141 -4.72 -1.99 5.06
CA VAL A 141 -4.97 -0.98 6.12
C VAL A 141 -3.70 -0.63 6.89
N GLU A 142 -3.11 -1.61 7.58
CA GLU A 142 -1.88 -1.36 8.34
C GLU A 142 -0.72 -0.94 7.44
N HIS A 143 -0.67 -1.44 6.21
CA HIS A 143 0.40 -1.13 5.27
C HIS A 143 0.42 0.35 4.90
N ALA A 144 -0.72 0.91 4.50
CA ALA A 144 -0.85 2.34 4.20
C ALA A 144 -0.49 3.21 5.43
N SER A 145 -1.01 2.85 6.60
CA SER A 145 -0.74 3.57 7.85
C SER A 145 0.75 3.51 8.25
N LYS A 146 1.41 2.35 8.11
CA LYS A 146 2.84 2.18 8.39
C LYS A 146 3.71 3.05 7.48
N HIS A 147 3.34 3.19 6.20
CA HIS A 147 4.06 4.04 5.26
C HIS A 147 3.81 5.53 5.48
N PHE A 148 2.61 5.94 5.88
CA PHE A 148 2.41 7.31 6.39
C PHE A 148 3.32 7.58 7.60
N GLY A 149 3.35 6.67 8.57
CA GLY A 149 4.26 6.79 9.72
C GLY A 149 5.74 6.81 9.33
N GLN A 150 6.13 6.13 8.25
CA GLN A 150 7.50 6.18 7.72
C GLN A 150 7.83 7.56 7.16
N ILE A 151 6.92 8.19 6.40
CA ILE A 151 7.09 9.56 5.90
C ILE A 151 7.31 10.53 7.07
N GLN A 152 6.50 10.43 8.14
CA GLN A 152 6.65 11.28 9.32
C GLN A 152 8.02 11.09 10.00
N ARG A 153 8.49 9.85 10.12
CA ARG A 153 9.84 9.57 10.66
C ARG A 153 10.94 10.13 9.78
N ASN A 154 10.82 10.02 8.45
CA ASN A 154 11.78 10.62 7.52
C ASN A 154 11.86 12.13 7.73
N LEU A 155 10.71 12.81 7.78
CA LEU A 155 10.65 14.26 8.00
C LEU A 155 11.33 14.68 9.31
N SER A 156 11.10 13.95 10.41
CA SER A 156 11.75 14.25 11.69
C SER A 156 13.29 14.12 11.68
N LYS A 157 13.86 13.36 10.73
CA LYS A 157 15.31 13.18 10.58
C LYS A 157 15.95 14.19 9.64
N LEU A 158 15.14 14.87 8.82
CA LEU A 158 15.58 15.85 7.85
C LEU A 158 15.53 17.29 8.37
N GLN A 159 14.92 17.48 9.55
CA GLN A 159 14.87 18.74 10.30
C GLN A 159 16.17 19.00 11.06
#